data_AF-A0A6P8HK07-F1
#
_entry.id   AF-A0A6P8HK07-F1
#
_cell.length_a   1.000
_cell.length_b   1.000
_cell.length_c   1.000
_cell.angle_alpha   90.00
_cell.angle_beta   90.00
_cell.angle_gamma   90.00
#
_symmetry.space_group_name_H-M   'P 1'
#
loop_
_entity.id
_entity.type
_entity.pdbx_description
1 polymer ?
#
loop_
_entity_poly.entity_id
_entity_poly.type
_entity_poly.pdbx_seq_one_letter_code
_entity_poly.pdbx_strand_id
1 'polypeptide(L)'
;MEEEPDFSSDANYNTEMESETDPETENEDAQEEESRVFSDDENLRTQPKFIVFWSQLLLLFRFCHTCKADGPLIEAKQVGTMVVVTSTCGNKNCHSRVVVWKSQPNMTGTKIPAGNFLLSFAILLSGASASKTIQMFKHMGLCCFSLATFFKHQNLSTSMIFNVIPVLLLC
;
A
#
# COMPACT_ATOMS: atom_id res chain seq x y z
N MET A 1 -43.31 34.15 -36.23
CA MET A 1 -44.00 33.34 -35.21
C MET A 1 -44.89 32.43 -36.03
N GLU A 2 -44.31 31.32 -36.44
CA GLU A 2 -44.94 30.34 -37.33
C GLU A 2 -45.06 29.07 -36.50
N GLU A 3 -46.31 28.75 -36.14
CA GLU A 3 -46.70 27.43 -35.68
C GLU A 3 -47.18 26.65 -36.90
N GLU A 4 -46.70 25.42 -37.07
CA GLU A 4 -47.41 24.34 -37.75
C GLU A 4 -47.03 23.00 -37.07
N PRO A 5 -47.90 21.97 -37.12
CA PRO A 5 -48.08 21.01 -36.04
C PRO A 5 -47.60 19.57 -36.31
N ASP A 6 -47.49 18.86 -35.19
CA ASP A 6 -47.79 17.45 -34.87
C ASP A 6 -47.72 16.37 -35.97
N PHE A 7 -46.72 15.49 -35.82
CA PHE A 7 -46.64 14.19 -36.50
C PHE A 7 -46.72 13.05 -35.48
N SER A 8 -47.94 12.50 -35.37
CA SER A 8 -48.32 11.14 -34.98
C SER A 8 -47.20 10.09 -34.91
N SER A 9 -47.13 9.34 -33.81
CA SER A 9 -47.26 7.87 -33.87
C SER A 9 -47.48 7.25 -32.49
N ASP A 10 -48.58 6.51 -32.39
CA ASP A 10 -48.91 5.58 -31.30
C ASP A 10 -47.87 4.46 -31.19
N ALA A 11 -47.35 4.24 -29.98
CA ALA A 11 -46.82 2.95 -29.57
C ALA A 11 -47.11 2.75 -28.09
N ASN A 12 -48.31 2.23 -27.82
CA ASN A 12 -48.70 1.70 -26.52
C ASN A 12 -47.97 0.38 -26.27
N TYR A 13 -46.99 0.37 -25.38
CA TYR A 13 -46.54 -0.84 -24.71
C TYR A 13 -46.70 -0.62 -23.20
N ASN A 14 -47.81 -1.14 -22.67
CA ASN A 14 -47.96 -1.45 -21.26
C ASN A 14 -46.81 -2.40 -20.88
N THR A 15 -45.96 -1.98 -19.95
CA THR A 15 -45.17 -2.90 -19.14
C THR A 15 -45.60 -2.70 -17.70
N GLU A 16 -46.11 -3.78 -17.13
CA GLU A 16 -46.70 -3.92 -15.82
C GLU A 16 -45.72 -3.44 -14.73
N MET A 17 -46.20 -2.58 -13.83
CA MET A 17 -45.55 -2.36 -12.54
C MET A 17 -45.76 -3.63 -11.71
N GLU A 18 -44.69 -4.37 -11.45
CA GLU A 18 -44.66 -5.36 -10.38
C GLU A 18 -43.69 -4.93 -9.28
N SER A 19 -44.13 -5.25 -8.08
CA SER A 19 -43.84 -4.68 -6.77
C SER A 19 -42.39 -4.73 -6.31
N GLU A 20 -42.02 -3.70 -5.55
CA GLU A 20 -40.91 -3.67 -4.61
C GLU A 20 -40.90 -4.93 -3.74
N THR A 21 -39.75 -5.61 -3.71
CA THR A 21 -39.37 -6.41 -2.55
C THR A 21 -37.86 -6.25 -2.41
N ASP A 22 -37.49 -5.34 -1.54
CA ASP A 22 -36.14 -5.20 -1.00
C ASP A 22 -35.86 -6.47 -0.19
N PRO A 23 -34.90 -7.33 -0.53
CA PRO A 23 -34.33 -8.18 0.49
C PRO A 23 -33.43 -7.26 1.30
N GLU A 24 -33.96 -6.77 2.42
CA GLU A 24 -33.14 -6.43 3.57
C GLU A 24 -32.23 -7.64 3.83
N THR A 25 -31.03 -7.65 3.23
CA THR A 25 -29.96 -8.51 3.74
C THR A 25 -29.56 -7.90 5.06
N GLU A 26 -30.20 -8.49 6.07
CA GLU A 26 -29.89 -8.52 7.47
C GLU A 26 -28.43 -8.15 7.72
N ASN A 27 -28.25 -7.21 8.67
CA ASN A 27 -26.95 -6.86 9.23
C ASN A 27 -26.20 -8.14 9.63
N GLU A 28 -25.35 -8.64 8.74
CA GLU A 28 -24.23 -9.48 9.13
C GLU A 28 -23.27 -8.52 9.85
N ASP A 29 -23.44 -8.43 11.17
CA ASP A 29 -22.40 -8.00 12.09
C ASP A 29 -21.18 -8.88 11.78
N ALA A 30 -20.35 -8.41 10.83
CA ALA A 30 -19.05 -8.97 10.53
C ALA A 30 -18.22 -8.73 11.79
N GLN A 31 -18.28 -9.67 12.72
CA GLN A 31 -17.36 -9.72 13.85
C GLN A 31 -15.96 -9.75 13.23
N GLU A 32 -15.25 -8.63 13.34
CA GLU A 32 -13.84 -8.56 12.99
C GLU A 32 -13.10 -9.54 13.91
N GLU A 33 -12.90 -10.77 13.43
CA GLU A 33 -12.11 -11.76 14.16
C GLU A 33 -10.70 -11.19 14.30
N GLU A 34 -10.32 -10.86 15.54
CA GLU A 34 -8.99 -10.38 15.88
C GLU A 34 -7.98 -11.54 15.71
N SER A 35 -7.57 -11.78 14.47
CA SER A 35 -6.64 -12.85 14.14
C SER A 35 -5.24 -12.51 14.68
N ARG A 36 -4.72 -13.36 15.57
CA ARG A 36 -3.35 -13.23 16.07
C ARG A 36 -2.38 -13.48 14.93
N VAL A 37 -1.55 -12.49 14.62
CA VAL A 37 -0.49 -12.63 13.63
C VAL A 37 0.70 -13.37 14.25
N PHE A 38 1.00 -14.56 13.73
CA PHE A 38 2.21 -15.32 14.07
C PHE A 38 3.29 -15.09 13.01
N SER A 39 4.54 -14.97 13.45
CA SER A 39 5.63 -14.37 12.67
C SER A 39 6.60 -15.39 12.05
N ASP A 40 6.09 -16.52 11.55
CA ASP A 40 6.94 -17.57 10.94
C ASP A 40 6.94 -17.56 9.40
N ASP A 41 6.21 -16.62 8.77
CA ASP A 41 6.20 -16.48 7.31
C ASP A 41 7.28 -15.51 6.81
N GLU A 42 8.38 -16.05 6.32
CA GLU A 42 9.49 -15.32 5.70
C GLU A 42 9.13 -14.76 4.30
N ASN A 43 7.99 -15.13 3.72
CA ASN A 43 7.61 -14.66 2.40
C ASN A 43 7.13 -13.21 2.46
N LEU A 44 7.95 -12.32 1.90
CA LEU A 44 7.70 -10.89 1.88
C LEU A 44 6.36 -10.48 1.24
N ARG A 45 5.77 -11.34 0.39
CA ARG A 45 4.47 -11.09 -0.25
C ARG A 45 3.32 -11.26 0.74
N THR A 46 3.31 -12.37 1.47
CA THR A 46 2.19 -12.84 2.30
C THR A 46 2.28 -12.33 3.73
N GLN A 47 3.46 -12.01 4.24
CA GLN A 47 3.59 -11.41 5.58
C GLN A 47 2.71 -10.15 5.71
N PRO A 48 2.04 -9.95 6.87
CA PRO A 48 1.19 -8.79 7.08
C PRO A 48 1.99 -7.49 7.11
N LYS A 49 1.35 -6.40 6.68
CA LYS A 49 1.96 -5.07 6.55
C LYS A 49 1.06 -4.06 7.26
N PHE A 50 1.60 -3.42 8.29
CA PHE A 50 0.86 -2.45 9.10
C PHE A 50 1.27 -1.02 8.74
N ILE A 51 0.30 -0.10 8.83
CA ILE A 51 0.56 1.34 8.79
C ILE A 51 0.93 1.79 10.21
N VAL A 52 2.13 2.35 10.37
CA VAL A 52 2.62 2.86 11.66
C VAL A 52 2.82 4.37 11.56
N PHE A 53 2.20 5.11 12.47
CA PHE A 53 2.33 6.56 12.54
C PHE A 53 3.73 6.96 13.01
N TRP A 54 4.24 8.08 12.49
CA TRP A 54 5.59 8.56 12.81
C TRP A 54 5.85 8.71 14.31
N SER A 55 4.88 9.23 15.06
CA SER A 55 4.97 9.38 16.52
C SER A 55 5.15 8.05 17.24
N GLN A 56 4.45 7.00 16.79
CA GLN A 56 4.57 5.65 17.36
C GLN A 56 5.88 4.99 16.97
N LEU A 57 6.33 5.16 15.73
CA LEU A 57 7.61 4.63 15.27
C LEU A 57 8.79 5.20 16.07
N LEU A 58 8.77 6.49 16.38
CA LEU A 58 9.82 7.15 17.16
C LEU A 58 9.98 6.60 18.58
N LEU A 59 8.93 5.99 19.16
CA LEU A 59 9.04 5.34 20.47
C LEU A 59 10.09 4.24 20.49
N LEU A 60 10.30 3.55 19.36
CA LEU A 60 11.29 2.49 19.23
C LEU A 60 12.74 3.00 19.26
N PHE A 61 12.95 4.30 19.02
CA PHE A 61 14.28 4.92 18.90
C PHE A 61 14.64 5.84 20.07
N ARG A 62 13.90 5.77 21.19
CA ARG A 62 14.17 6.60 22.38
C ARG A 62 15.49 6.26 23.09
N PHE A 63 16.05 5.09 22.81
CA PHE A 63 17.30 4.60 23.36
C PHE A 63 18.20 4.02 22.26
N CYS A 64 19.51 4.04 22.50
CA CYS A 64 20.48 3.40 21.62
C CYS A 64 20.29 1.88 21.64
N HIS A 65 20.06 1.27 20.47
CA HIS A 65 19.86 -0.18 20.40
C HIS A 65 21.08 -1.00 20.81
N THR A 66 22.29 -0.42 20.72
CA THR A 66 23.57 -1.06 21.08
C THR A 66 23.88 -0.98 22.57
N CYS A 67 23.94 0.22 23.16
CA CYS A 67 24.38 0.41 24.54
C CYS A 67 23.27 0.84 25.52
N LYS A 68 22.01 0.95 25.05
CA LYS A 68 20.82 1.35 25.81
C LYS A 68 20.86 2.76 26.42
N ALA A 69 21.85 3.59 26.08
CA ALA A 69 21.87 5.00 26.46
C ALA A 69 20.67 5.76 25.88
N ASP A 70 20.12 6.69 26.66
CA ASP A 70 18.94 7.47 26.27
C ASP A 70 19.24 8.53 25.20
N GLY A 71 18.18 8.89 24.48
CA GLY A 71 18.15 10.05 23.59
C GLY A 71 19.20 10.04 22.48
N PRO A 72 19.34 8.97 21.67
CA PRO A 72 20.14 9.07 20.46
C PRO A 72 19.55 10.12 19.51
N LEU A 73 20.41 10.80 18.76
CA LEU A 73 19.97 11.71 17.70
C LEU A 73 19.38 10.88 16.55
N ILE A 74 18.16 11.23 16.13
CA ILE A 74 17.44 10.50 15.09
C ILE A 74 17.30 11.37 13.84
N GLU A 75 17.73 10.81 12.71
CA GLU A 75 17.50 11.37 11.37
C GLU A 75 16.71 10.36 10.55
N ALA A 76 15.76 10.84 9.75
CA ALA A 76 14.89 9.99 8.95
C ALA A 76 14.89 10.41 7.49
N LYS A 77 14.94 9.42 6.61
CA LYS A 77 14.87 9.62 5.16
C LYS A 77 13.78 8.74 4.56
N GLN A 78 12.91 9.37 3.78
CA GLN A 78 11.90 8.66 2.99
C GLN A 78 12.50 8.08 1.70
N VAL A 79 12.13 6.84 1.38
CA VAL A 79 12.42 6.17 0.10
C VAL A 79 11.14 5.46 -0.40
N GLY A 80 10.26 6.22 -1.04
CA GLY A 80 8.93 5.74 -1.41
C GLY A 80 8.09 5.48 -0.17
N THR A 81 7.69 4.23 0.03
CA THR A 81 6.99 3.73 1.23
C THR A 81 7.94 3.34 2.37
N MET A 82 9.26 3.24 2.10
CA MET A 82 10.25 2.92 3.14
C MET A 82 10.65 4.18 3.90
N VAL A 83 10.86 4.05 5.21
CA VAL A 83 11.65 5.01 5.98
C VAL A 83 12.99 4.36 6.36
N VAL A 84 14.05 5.13 6.23
CA VAL A 84 15.40 4.80 6.69
C VAL A 84 15.70 5.70 7.87
N VAL A 85 15.96 5.10 9.04
CA VAL A 85 16.24 5.82 10.28
C VAL A 85 17.72 5.65 10.61
N THR A 86 18.43 6.76 10.74
CA THR A 86 19.80 6.80 11.24
C THR A 86 19.76 7.26 12.69
N SER A 87 20.25 6.42 13.58
CA SER A 87 20.36 6.71 15.01
C SER A 87 21.82 6.92 15.39
N THR A 88 22.13 8.07 15.99
CA THR A 88 23.47 8.42 16.45
C THR A 88 23.52 8.53 17.96
N CYS A 89 24.28 7.66 18.61
CA CYS A 89 24.42 7.62 20.06
C CYS A 89 25.39 8.69 20.59
N GLY A 90 24.94 9.47 21.58
CA GLY A 90 25.78 10.46 22.26
C GLY A 90 26.91 9.84 23.09
N ASN A 91 26.73 8.61 23.60
CA ASN A 91 27.72 7.92 24.43
C ASN A 91 29.04 7.66 23.65
N LYS A 92 30.15 8.19 24.16
CA LYS A 92 31.49 8.06 23.56
C LYS A 92 32.02 6.63 23.61
N ASN A 93 31.55 5.82 24.57
CA ASN A 93 31.97 4.43 24.74
C ASN A 93 31.07 3.44 23.97
N CYS A 94 30.13 3.93 23.16
CA CYS A 94 29.27 3.04 22.36
C CYS A 94 30.05 2.43 21.20
N HIS A 95 30.12 1.09 21.15
CA HIS A 95 30.82 0.36 20.08
C HIS A 95 30.22 0.56 18.69
N SER A 96 28.91 0.80 18.59
CA SER A 96 28.23 1.15 17.35
C SER A 96 27.51 2.47 17.54
N ARG A 97 28.22 3.55 17.22
CA ARG A 97 27.74 4.91 17.49
C ARG A 97 26.68 5.36 16.48
N VAL A 98 26.72 4.83 15.27
CA VAL A 98 25.76 5.14 14.20
C VAL A 98 25.15 3.83 13.72
N VAL A 99 23.82 3.72 13.83
CA VAL A 99 23.05 2.56 13.40
C VAL A 99 22.02 3.00 12.37
N VAL A 100 21.91 2.25 11.27
CA VAL A 100 20.92 2.49 10.22
C VAL A 100 19.88 1.37 10.26
N TRP A 101 18.63 1.76 10.45
CA TRP A 101 17.47 0.88 10.41
C TRP A 101 16.60 1.19 9.19
N LYS A 102 15.94 0.18 8.64
CA LYS A 102 14.99 0.31 7.53
C LYS A 102 13.66 -0.32 7.92
N SER A 103 12.56 0.35 7.60
CA SER A 103 11.22 -0.15 7.92
C SER A 103 10.78 -1.39 7.15
N GLN A 104 11.53 -1.76 6.11
CA GLN A 104 11.27 -2.92 5.29
C GLN A 104 12.55 -3.42 4.63
N PRO A 105 12.64 -4.72 4.31
CA PRO A 105 13.74 -5.25 3.52
C PRO A 105 13.63 -4.82 2.05
N ASN A 106 14.67 -5.11 1.28
CA ASN A 106 14.59 -5.06 -0.17
C ASN A 106 13.98 -6.36 -0.71
N MET A 107 13.34 -6.29 -1.87
CA MET A 107 12.87 -7.49 -2.57
C MET A 107 14.06 -8.36 -3.01
N THR A 108 13.96 -9.67 -2.81
CA THR A 108 15.03 -10.65 -3.09
C THR A 108 15.61 -10.48 -4.49
N GLY A 109 16.94 -10.45 -4.60
CA GLY A 109 17.65 -10.25 -5.87
C GLY A 109 17.61 -8.82 -6.41
N THR A 110 17.01 -7.86 -5.70
CA THR A 110 16.92 -6.46 -6.13
C THR A 110 17.38 -5.48 -5.05
N LYS A 111 17.53 -4.20 -5.44
CA LYS A 111 17.77 -3.08 -4.51
C LYS A 111 16.50 -2.27 -4.22
N ILE A 112 15.33 -2.79 -4.61
CA ILE A 112 14.04 -2.08 -4.49
C ILE A 112 13.42 -2.43 -3.14
N PRO A 113 12.96 -1.44 -2.34
CA PRO A 113 12.24 -1.73 -1.10
C PRO A 113 11.00 -2.58 -1.36
N ALA A 114 10.76 -3.60 -0.52
CA ALA A 114 9.72 -4.60 -0.76
C ALA A 114 8.34 -3.97 -0.98
N GLY A 115 7.89 -3.06 -0.11
CA GLY A 115 6.61 -2.36 -0.24
C GLY A 115 6.50 -1.49 -1.49
N ASN A 116 7.60 -0.90 -1.97
CA ASN A 116 7.58 -0.16 -3.24
C ASN A 116 7.30 -1.08 -4.42
N PHE A 117 7.97 -2.24 -4.44
CA PHE A 117 7.78 -3.25 -5.48
C PHE A 117 6.37 -3.84 -5.41
N LEU A 118 5.96 -4.30 -4.23
CA LEU A 118 4.66 -4.96 -4.01
C LEU A 118 3.48 -4.03 -4.27
N LEU A 119 3.55 -2.76 -3.86
CA LEU A 119 2.50 -1.79 -4.18
C LEU A 119 2.42 -1.51 -5.68
N SER A 120 3.56 -1.40 -6.37
CA SER A 120 3.57 -1.23 -7.84
C SER A 120 2.95 -2.45 -8.53
N PHE A 121 3.31 -3.66 -8.08
CA PHE A 121 2.77 -4.90 -8.59
C PHE A 121 1.26 -5.04 -8.32
N ALA A 122 0.79 -4.70 -7.13
CA ALA A 122 -0.62 -4.70 -6.77
C ALA A 122 -1.44 -3.74 -7.63
N ILE A 123 -0.93 -2.53 -7.90
CA ILE A 123 -1.57 -1.56 -8.81
C ILE A 123 -1.69 -2.15 -10.22
N LEU A 124 -0.63 -2.80 -10.72
CA LEU A 124 -0.64 -3.43 -12.05
C LEU A 124 -1.64 -4.58 -12.15
N LEU A 125 -1.62 -5.51 -11.19
CA LEU A 125 -2.49 -6.68 -11.19
C LEU A 125 -3.97 -6.34 -10.99
N SER A 126 -4.28 -5.34 -10.16
CA SER A 126 -5.65 -4.90 -9.93
C SER A 126 -6.20 -4.00 -11.05
N GLY A 127 -5.37 -3.59 -12.01
CA GLY A 127 -5.76 -2.60 -13.02
C GLY A 127 -6.03 -1.20 -12.45
N ALA A 128 -5.59 -0.93 -11.22
CA ALA A 128 -5.80 0.36 -10.57
C ALA A 128 -4.99 1.48 -11.24
N SER A 129 -5.49 2.71 -11.15
CA SER A 129 -4.75 3.88 -11.61
C SER A 129 -3.65 4.25 -10.61
N ALA A 130 -2.38 4.10 -11.01
CA ALA A 130 -1.23 4.46 -10.18
C ALA A 130 -1.29 5.90 -9.65
N SER A 131 -1.71 6.85 -10.50
CA SER A 131 -1.87 8.26 -10.11
C SER A 131 -2.91 8.42 -9.01
N LYS A 132 -4.04 7.71 -9.09
CA LYS A 132 -5.10 7.75 -8.08
C LYS A 132 -4.66 7.07 -6.79
N THR A 133 -3.99 5.92 -6.85
CA THR A 133 -3.45 5.25 -5.66
C THR A 133 -2.43 6.12 -4.93
N ILE A 134 -1.49 6.74 -5.65
CA ILE A 134 -0.50 7.66 -5.06
C ILE A 134 -1.21 8.89 -4.45
N GLN A 135 -2.25 9.39 -5.11
CA GLN A 135 -3.07 10.49 -4.60
C GLN A 135 -3.82 10.10 -3.31
N MET A 136 -4.37 8.90 -3.22
CA MET A 136 -4.99 8.37 -2.00
C MET A 136 -4.00 8.29 -0.84
N PHE A 137 -2.80 7.74 -1.08
CA PHE A 137 -1.73 7.71 -0.08
C PHE A 137 -1.41 9.12 0.42
N LYS A 138 -1.30 10.09 -0.49
CA LYS A 138 -1.07 11.49 -0.14
C LYS A 138 -2.20 12.07 0.71
N HIS A 139 -3.46 11.80 0.39
CA HIS A 139 -4.61 12.27 1.18
C HIS A 139 -4.65 11.67 2.59
N MET A 140 -4.21 10.41 2.75
CA MET A 140 -4.07 9.77 4.06
C MET A 140 -2.80 10.21 4.82
N GLY A 141 -1.87 10.92 4.16
CA GLY A 141 -0.58 11.30 4.75
C GLY A 141 0.48 10.19 4.72
N LEU A 142 0.29 9.16 3.89
CA LEU A 142 1.25 8.08 3.70
C LEU A 142 2.37 8.49 2.73
N CYS A 143 3.60 8.18 3.12
CA CYS A 143 4.76 8.25 2.24
C CYS A 143 4.63 7.24 1.10
N CYS A 144 4.79 7.70 -0.15
CA CYS A 144 4.73 6.85 -1.34
C CYS A 144 5.81 7.24 -2.36
N PHE A 145 6.10 6.34 -3.31
CA PHE A 145 6.95 6.65 -4.46
C PHE A 145 6.21 7.53 -5.48
N SER A 146 6.98 8.18 -6.37
CA SER A 146 6.43 9.00 -7.45
C SER A 146 5.93 8.15 -8.63
N LEU A 147 5.07 8.75 -9.46
CA LEU A 147 4.59 8.11 -10.68
C LEU A 147 5.75 7.73 -11.65
N ALA A 148 6.82 8.52 -11.68
CA ALA A 148 8.02 8.18 -12.44
C ALA A 148 8.70 6.89 -11.93
N THR A 149 8.73 6.69 -10.61
CA THR A 149 9.24 5.45 -10.00
C THR A 149 8.32 4.27 -10.29
N PHE A 150 7.01 4.47 -10.28
CA PHE A 150 6.04 3.45 -10.70
C PHE A 150 6.32 2.95 -12.13
N PHE A 151 6.44 3.85 -13.10
CA PHE A 151 6.72 3.45 -14.48
C PHE A 151 8.07 2.74 -14.65
N LYS A 152 9.08 3.10 -13.86
CA LYS A 152 10.34 2.34 -13.81
C LYS A 152 10.12 0.91 -13.31
N HIS A 153 9.35 0.74 -12.23
CA HIS A 153 9.00 -0.60 -11.74
C HIS A 153 8.17 -1.38 -12.75
N GLN A 154 7.22 -0.73 -13.44
CA GLN A 154 6.42 -1.36 -14.48
C GLN A 154 7.29 -1.84 -15.64
N ASN A 155 8.25 -1.05 -16.11
CA ASN A 155 9.15 -1.46 -17.19
C ASN A 155 10.10 -2.61 -16.80
N LEU A 156 10.57 -2.62 -15.55
CA LEU A 156 11.33 -3.74 -15.00
C LEU A 156 10.45 -4.98 -14.86
N SER A 157 9.21 -4.79 -14.43
CA SER A 157 8.23 -5.86 -14.24
C SER A 157 7.78 -6.41 -15.57
N THR A 158 7.49 -5.62 -16.60
CA THR A 158 7.13 -6.16 -17.94
C THR A 158 8.25 -7.03 -18.52
N SER A 159 9.52 -6.66 -18.28
CA SER A 159 10.67 -7.51 -18.62
C SER A 159 10.73 -8.81 -17.80
N MET A 160 10.25 -8.83 -16.55
CA MET A 160 10.12 -10.04 -15.73
C MET A 160 8.82 -10.82 -16.00
N ILE A 161 7.72 -10.15 -16.32
CA ILE A 161 6.36 -10.69 -16.49
C ILE A 161 6.36 -11.69 -17.65
N PHE A 162 7.10 -11.44 -18.73
CA PHE A 162 7.29 -12.45 -19.80
C PHE A 162 8.01 -13.73 -19.33
N ASN A 163 8.76 -13.71 -18.22
CA ASN A 163 9.46 -14.87 -17.67
C ASN A 163 8.82 -15.45 -16.39
N VAL A 164 7.94 -14.71 -15.70
CA VAL A 164 7.47 -15.04 -14.34
C VAL A 164 5.95 -15.26 -14.27
N ILE A 165 5.18 -14.92 -15.31
CA ILE A 165 3.74 -15.32 -15.40
C ILE A 165 3.54 -16.84 -15.16
N PRO A 166 4.38 -17.77 -15.66
CA PRO A 166 4.19 -19.19 -15.37
C PRO A 166 4.41 -19.55 -13.88
N VAL A 167 5.11 -18.73 -13.11
CA VAL A 167 5.42 -18.98 -11.69
C VAL A 167 4.44 -18.24 -10.76
N LEU A 168 3.82 -17.15 -11.22
CA LEU A 168 2.92 -16.32 -10.42
C LEU A 168 1.43 -16.72 -10.49
N LEU A 169 1.04 -17.55 -11.47
CA LEU A 169 -0.34 -18.08 -11.60
C LEU A 169 -0.52 -19.49 -11.01
N LEU A 170 0.51 -20.09 -10.42
CA LEU A 170 0.47 -21.46 -9.87
C LEU A 170 0.54 -21.54 -8.34
N CYS A 171 0.13 -20.49 -7.63
CA CYS A 171 -0.11 -20.54 -6.19
C CYS A 171 -1.44 -19.87 -5.87
#